data_AF-A0A2V0P2Z6-F1
#
_entry.id   AF-A0A2V0P2Z6-F1
#
_cell.length_a   1.000
_cell.length_b   1.000
_cell.length_c   1.000
_cell.angle_alpha   90.00
_cell.angle_beta   90.00
_cell.angle_gamma   90.00
#
_symmetry.space_group_name_H-M   'P 1'
#
loop_
_entity.id
_entity.type
_entity.pdbx_description
1 polymer ?
#
loop_
_entity_poly.entity_id
_entity_poly.type
_entity_poly.pdbx_seq_one_letter_code
_entity_poly.pdbx_strand_id
1 'polypeptide(L)'
;MGAYKYVEELWRRKQSDVLRFLLRVRCWEYRQLPGIVRLNRPSRPDKARRMGFRAKQGYVVYRVRVRRGGRKRPVSKGIVYGKPVNQGITQLKASRNLRNVAEERVGRKCGGLRVLNSYWVNECHATLHCACQKPL
;
A
#
# COMPACT_ATOMS: atom_id res chain seq x y z
N MET A 1 -4.74 27.43 -13.30
CA MET A 1 -4.37 26.03 -12.98
C MET A 1 -3.86 25.96 -11.55
N GLY A 2 -4.44 25.13 -10.68
CA GLY A 2 -4.01 25.05 -9.27
C GLY A 2 -2.76 24.19 -9.06
N ALA A 3 -2.02 24.44 -7.97
CA ALA A 3 -0.80 23.71 -7.60
C ALA A 3 -0.95 22.18 -7.63
N TYR A 4 -2.13 21.66 -7.26
CA TYR A 4 -2.42 20.22 -7.28
C TYR A 4 -2.33 19.59 -8.67
N LYS A 5 -2.64 20.35 -9.74
CA LYS A 5 -2.57 19.86 -11.11
C LYS A 5 -1.12 19.64 -11.55
N TYR A 6 -0.21 20.57 -11.20
CA TYR A 6 1.23 20.41 -11.45
C TYR A 6 1.82 19.23 -10.69
N VAL A 7 1.44 19.05 -9.42
CA VAL A 7 1.87 17.88 -8.63
C VAL A 7 1.39 16.58 -9.27
N GLU A 8 0.14 16.55 -9.75
CA GLU A 8 -0.37 15.37 -10.45
C GLU A 8 0.43 15.07 -11.72
N GLU A 9 0.70 16.08 -12.55
CA GLU A 9 1.47 15.93 -13.79
C GLU A 9 2.90 15.44 -13.52
N LEU A 10 3.55 15.96 -12.47
CA LEU A 10 4.85 15.49 -12.01
C LEU A 10 4.78 14.00 -11.67
N TRP A 11 3.78 13.56 -10.89
CA TRP A 11 3.59 12.15 -10.53
C TRP A 11 3.16 11.23 -11.67
N ARG A 12 2.67 11.76 -12.80
CA ARG A 12 2.47 10.97 -14.02
C ARG A 12 3.81 10.61 -14.66
N ARG A 13 4.81 11.48 -14.58
CA ARG A 13 6.18 11.28 -15.12
C ARG A 13 7.13 10.66 -14.09
N LYS A 14 6.82 9.46 -13.59
CA LYS A 14 7.59 8.77 -12.53
C LYS A 14 9.03 8.38 -12.92
N GLN A 15 9.33 8.29 -14.21
CA GLN A 15 10.66 7.92 -14.70
C GLN A 15 11.65 9.09 -14.73
N SER A 16 11.17 10.33 -14.55
CA SER A 16 12.04 11.51 -14.43
C SER A 16 13.03 11.37 -13.27
N ASP A 17 14.22 11.95 -13.43
CA ASP A 17 15.31 11.81 -12.47
C ASP A 17 14.94 12.37 -11.09
N VAL A 18 14.20 13.49 -11.07
CA VAL A 18 13.68 14.10 -9.84
C VAL A 18 12.84 13.10 -9.05
N LEU A 19 11.86 12.45 -9.69
CA LEU A 19 11.01 11.49 -9.00
C LEU A 19 11.74 10.19 -8.67
N ARG A 20 12.62 9.69 -9.54
CA ARG A 20 13.44 8.52 -9.23
C ARG A 20 14.29 8.74 -7.98
N PHE A 21 14.94 9.89 -7.89
CA PHE A 21 15.73 10.28 -6.72
C PHE A 21 14.86 10.32 -5.45
N LEU A 22 13.73 11.05 -5.49
CA LEU A 22 12.82 11.16 -4.35
C LEU A 22 12.23 9.81 -3.90
N LEU A 23 11.85 8.95 -4.85
CA LEU A 23 11.30 7.63 -4.54
C LEU A 23 12.37 6.70 -3.95
N ARG A 24 13.63 6.81 -4.39
CA ARG A 24 14.76 6.03 -3.86
C ARG A 24 15.05 6.39 -2.41
N VAL A 25 15.16 7.68 -2.08
CA VAL A 25 15.37 8.15 -0.70
C VAL A 25 14.20 7.72 0.20
N ARG A 26 12.95 7.97 -0.21
CA ARG A 26 11.76 7.54 0.55
C ARG A 26 11.70 6.02 0.72
N CYS A 27 12.10 5.27 -0.29
CA CYS A 27 12.12 3.81 -0.22
C CYS A 27 13.10 3.34 0.85
N TRP A 28 14.27 3.97 0.99
CA TRP A 28 15.22 3.67 2.05
C TRP A 28 14.62 3.94 3.44
N GLU A 29 14.03 5.12 3.67
CA GLU A 29 13.38 5.45 4.94
C GLU A 29 12.26 4.46 5.30
N TYR A 30 11.44 4.08 4.31
CA TYR A 30 10.31 3.17 4.52
C TYR A 30 10.73 1.73 4.83
N ARG A 31 11.97 1.34 4.50
CA ARG A 31 12.51 0.02 4.87
C ARG A 31 12.87 -0.07 6.33
N GLN A 32 13.41 1.01 6.90
CA GLN A 32 13.86 1.08 8.29
C GLN A 32 12.69 1.09 9.27
N LEU A 33 11.57 1.67 8.86
CA LEU A 33 10.38 1.79 9.69
C LEU A 33 9.54 0.49 9.71
N PRO A 34 8.68 0.29 10.73
CA PRO A 34 7.90 -0.93 10.86
C PRO A 34 6.81 -1.07 9.78
N GLY A 35 6.25 -2.28 9.68
CA GLY A 35 5.33 -2.65 8.61
C GLY A 35 4.05 -1.83 8.54
N ILE A 36 3.55 -1.30 9.66
CA ILE A 36 2.40 -0.38 9.70
C ILE A 36 2.75 0.81 10.59
N VAL A 37 2.75 2.01 10.01
CA VAL A 37 3.12 3.27 10.68
C VAL A 37 2.03 4.31 10.47
N ARG A 38 1.71 5.07 11.52
CA ARG A 38 0.83 6.23 11.43
C ARG A 38 1.61 7.42 10.88
N LEU A 39 1.05 8.12 9.90
CA LEU A 39 1.60 9.34 9.33
C LEU A 39 0.87 10.56 9.89
N ASN A 40 1.62 11.63 10.11
CA ASN A 40 1.06 12.94 10.49
C ASN A 40 0.43 13.65 9.28
N ARG A 41 1.02 13.49 8.09
CA ARG A 41 0.55 14.09 6.83
C ARG A 41 0.70 13.11 5.67
N PRO A 42 -0.19 13.16 4.66
CA PRO A 42 -0.07 12.30 3.49
C PRO A 42 1.16 12.69 2.66
N SER A 43 1.99 11.72 2.25
CA SER A 43 3.13 11.96 1.34
C SER A 43 2.71 12.44 -0.06
N ARG A 44 1.44 12.24 -0.41
CA ARG A 44 0.79 12.70 -1.65
C ARG A 44 -0.56 13.37 -1.34
N PRO A 45 -0.58 14.69 -1.05
CA PRO A 45 -1.81 15.39 -0.72
C PRO A 45 -2.76 15.50 -1.93
N ASP A 46 -2.23 15.56 -3.15
CA ASP A 46 -2.95 15.56 -4.42
C ASP A 46 -3.86 14.33 -4.54
N LYS A 47 -3.26 13.14 -4.43
CA LYS A 47 -3.98 11.87 -4.58
C LYS A 47 -4.87 11.60 -3.39
N ALA A 48 -4.41 11.91 -2.17
CA ALA A 48 -5.20 11.73 -0.97
C ALA A 48 -6.53 12.51 -1.04
N ARG A 49 -6.50 13.79 -1.45
CA ARG A 49 -7.73 14.59 -1.62
C ARG A 49 -8.70 13.99 -2.62
N ARG A 50 -8.21 13.52 -3.77
CA ARG A 50 -9.06 12.84 -4.78
C ARG A 50 -9.72 11.57 -4.23
N MET A 51 -9.03 10.86 -3.35
CA MET A 51 -9.53 9.62 -2.73
C MET A 51 -10.42 9.86 -1.50
N GLY A 52 -10.76 11.12 -1.18
CA GLY A 52 -11.69 11.48 -0.10
C GLY A 52 -11.03 11.93 1.21
N PHE A 53 -9.70 12.07 1.27
CA PHE A 53 -9.05 12.62 2.44
C PHE A 53 -9.33 14.12 2.58
N ARG A 54 -9.79 14.54 3.75
CA ARG A 54 -9.92 15.95 4.13
C ARG A 54 -8.99 16.24 5.31
N ALA A 55 -8.36 17.41 5.31
CA ALA A 55 -7.54 17.87 6.42
C ALA A 55 -8.43 18.40 7.57
N LYS A 56 -9.24 17.51 8.14
CA LYS A 56 -10.09 17.75 9.30
C LYS A 56 -9.77 16.72 10.38
N GLN A 57 -10.09 17.04 11.63
CA GLN A 57 -10.02 16.06 12.71
C GLN A 57 -10.91 14.84 12.39
N GLY A 58 -10.44 13.64 12.75
CA GLY A 58 -11.12 12.38 12.42
C GLY A 58 -10.54 11.65 11.21
N TYR A 59 -9.72 12.30 10.37
CA TYR A 59 -8.98 11.62 9.28
C TYR A 59 -7.55 11.28 9.71
N VAL A 60 -7.13 10.04 9.46
CA VAL A 60 -5.79 9.54 9.75
C VAL A 60 -5.24 8.82 8.52
N VAL A 61 -3.94 8.89 8.29
CA VAL A 61 -3.26 8.17 7.21
C VAL A 61 -2.28 7.17 7.81
N TYR A 62 -2.33 5.93 7.35
CA TYR A 62 -1.39 4.88 7.71
C TYR A 62 -0.56 4.47 6.51
N ARG A 63 0.74 4.25 6.71
CA ARG A 63 1.61 3.56 5.75
C ARG A 63 1.62 2.08 6.05
N VAL A 64 1.54 1.28 5.01
CA VAL A 64 1.57 -0.18 5.08
C VAL A 64 2.59 -0.73 4.10
N ARG A 65 3.40 -1.67 4.60
CA ARG A 65 4.31 -2.48 3.79
C ARG A 65 3.70 -3.85 3.52
N VAL A 66 3.58 -4.21 2.24
CA VAL A 66 3.20 -5.55 1.80
C VAL A 66 4.37 -6.20 1.04
N ARG A 67 4.63 -7.48 1.31
CA ARG A 67 5.65 -8.24 0.58
C ARG A 67 5.18 -8.44 -0.87
N ARG A 68 6.06 -8.17 -1.83
CA ARG A 68 5.81 -8.43 -3.25
C ARG A 68 6.04 -9.91 -3.54
N GLY A 69 5.42 -10.40 -4.62
CA GLY A 69 5.57 -11.77 -5.09
C GLY A 69 4.23 -12.53 -5.16
N GLY A 70 4.32 -13.78 -5.59
CA GLY A 70 3.19 -14.72 -5.60
C GLY A 70 2.90 -15.30 -4.22
N ARG A 71 1.92 -16.20 -4.16
CA ARG A 71 1.55 -16.90 -2.93
C ARG A 71 1.99 -18.35 -3.04
N LYS A 72 2.99 -18.75 -2.25
CA LYS A 72 3.30 -20.17 -2.07
C LYS A 72 2.16 -20.85 -1.30
N ARG A 73 1.74 -22.04 -1.73
CA ARG A 73 0.79 -22.86 -0.96
C ARG A 73 1.44 -23.23 0.39
N PRO A 74 0.77 -23.02 1.53
CA PRO A 74 1.31 -23.38 2.84
C PRO A 74 1.16 -24.89 3.06
N VAL A 75 2.10 -25.67 2.53
CA VAL A 75 2.17 -27.13 2.70
C VAL A 75 3.53 -27.53 3.28
N SER A 76 3.53 -28.49 4.20
CA SER A 76 4.76 -29.01 4.79
C SER A 76 5.60 -29.70 3.70
N LYS A 77 6.89 -29.35 3.62
CA LYS A 77 7.86 -29.89 2.65
C LYS A 77 7.48 -29.79 1.16
N GLY A 78 6.41 -29.07 0.81
CA GLY A 78 5.93 -29.05 -0.58
C GLY A 78 5.19 -30.32 -1.00
N ILE A 79 4.73 -31.14 -0.05
CA ILE A 79 4.03 -32.39 -0.37
C ILE A 79 2.53 -32.10 -0.43
N VAL A 80 1.91 -32.41 -1.56
CA VAL A 80 0.45 -32.31 -1.76
C VAL A 80 -0.06 -33.69 -2.16
N TYR A 81 -0.86 -34.29 -1.27
CA TYR A 81 -1.53 -35.55 -1.57
C TYR A 81 -2.72 -35.32 -2.50
N GLY A 82 -2.94 -36.23 -3.45
CA GLY A 82 -4.07 -36.22 -4.37
C GLY A 82 -3.67 -36.06 -5.85
N LYS A 83 -4.65 -35.67 -6.67
CA LYS A 83 -4.53 -35.63 -8.14
C LYS A 83 -3.41 -34.68 -8.61
N PRO A 84 -2.71 -34.99 -9.72
CA PRO A 84 -1.61 -34.16 -10.26
C PRO A 84 -1.97 -32.69 -10.48
N VAL A 85 -3.21 -32.39 -10.86
CA VAL A 85 -3.70 -31.02 -11.06
C VAL A 85 -3.55 -30.12 -9.82
N ASN A 86 -3.60 -30.69 -8.61
CA ASN A 86 -3.56 -29.95 -7.36
C ASN A 86 -2.15 -29.79 -6.77
N GLN A 87 -1.13 -30.37 -7.41
CA GLN A 87 0.24 -30.41 -6.91
C GLN A 87 1.03 -29.11 -7.15
N GLY A 88 0.44 -28.11 -7.80
CA GLY A 88 1.05 -26.79 -7.98
C GLY A 88 1.27 -26.04 -6.66
N ILE A 89 2.50 -25.56 -6.41
CA ILE A 89 2.88 -24.93 -5.13
C ILE A 89 3.41 -23.49 -5.32
N THR A 90 4.32 -23.27 -6.28
CA THR A 90 5.11 -22.01 -6.37
C THR A 90 4.45 -20.95 -7.24
N GLN A 91 3.91 -21.30 -8.40
CA GLN A 91 3.39 -20.35 -9.39
C GLN A 91 1.93 -19.91 -9.15
N LEU A 92 1.42 -20.12 -7.94
CA LEU A 92 0.07 -19.73 -7.58
C LEU A 92 -0.03 -18.21 -7.35
N LYS A 93 -1.03 -17.59 -7.97
CA LYS A 93 -1.36 -16.18 -7.79
C LYS A 93 -2.45 -16.06 -6.72
N ALA A 94 -2.33 -15.04 -5.86
CA ALA A 94 -3.40 -14.73 -4.92
C ALA A 94 -4.60 -14.13 -5.67
N SER A 95 -5.82 -14.45 -5.24
CA SER A 95 -7.04 -13.88 -5.82
C SER A 95 -7.19 -12.39 -5.50
N ARG A 96 -6.70 -11.94 -4.35
CA ARG A 96 -6.76 -10.54 -3.90
C ARG A 96 -5.52 -9.77 -4.30
N ASN A 97 -5.71 -8.52 -4.73
CA ASN A 97 -4.62 -7.60 -5.00
C ASN A 97 -3.88 -7.18 -3.71
N LEU A 98 -2.59 -6.85 -3.84
CA LEU A 98 -1.76 -6.39 -2.72
C LEU A 98 -2.33 -5.13 -2.02
N ARG A 99 -3.04 -4.29 -2.78
CA ARG A 99 -3.76 -3.12 -2.25
C ARG A 99 -4.83 -3.52 -1.24
N ASN A 100 -5.67 -4.49 -1.59
CA ASN A 100 -6.75 -4.96 -0.70
C ASN A 100 -6.16 -5.66 0.53
N VAL A 101 -5.07 -6.41 0.36
CA VAL A 101 -4.33 -7.01 1.49
C VAL A 101 -3.77 -5.95 2.44
N ALA A 102 -3.33 -4.80 1.93
CA ALA A 102 -2.86 -3.70 2.77
C ALA A 102 -4.01 -3.05 3.56
N GLU A 103 -5.15 -2.82 2.90
CA GLU A 103 -6.35 -2.26 3.54
C GLU A 103 -6.86 -3.17 4.66
N GLU A 104 -6.90 -4.48 4.42
CA GLU A 104 -7.29 -5.48 5.41
C GLU A 104 -6.33 -5.50 6.62
N ARG A 105 -5.01 -5.39 6.40
CA ARG A 105 -4.03 -5.29 7.51
C ARG A 105 -4.24 -4.05 8.38
N VAL A 106 -4.60 -2.92 7.78
CA VAL A 106 -4.89 -1.69 8.54
C VAL A 106 -6.21 -1.79 9.27
N GLY A 107 -7.26 -2.29 8.61
CA GLY A 107 -8.55 -2.49 9.24
C GLY A 107 -8.46 -3.41 10.46
N ARG A 108 -7.69 -4.49 10.36
CA ARG A 108 -7.44 -5.39 11.52
C ARG A 108 -6.65 -4.73 12.64
N LYS A 109 -5.62 -3.93 12.32
CA LYS A 109 -4.80 -3.25 13.35
C LYS A 109 -5.54 -2.08 14.00
N CYS A 110 -6.39 -1.39 13.24
CA CYS A 110 -7.11 -0.20 13.66
C CYS A 110 -8.62 -0.46 13.63
N GLY A 111 -9.10 -1.42 14.44
CA GLY A 111 -10.51 -1.83 14.44
C GLY A 111 -11.50 -0.70 14.74
N GLY A 112 -11.09 0.32 15.49
CA GLY A 112 -11.90 1.52 15.76
C GLY A 112 -11.90 2.56 14.65
N LEU A 113 -11.29 2.30 13.49
CA LEU A 113 -11.26 3.20 12.34
C LEU A 113 -11.88 2.52 11.12
N ARG A 114 -12.61 3.29 10.32
CA ARG A 114 -13.11 2.85 9.02
C ARG A 114 -12.10 3.17 7.93
N VAL A 115 -11.65 2.15 7.20
CA VAL A 115 -10.79 2.34 6.01
C VAL A 115 -11.63 2.94 4.89
N LEU A 116 -11.21 4.07 4.33
CA LEU A 116 -11.89 4.72 3.20
C LEU A 116 -11.33 4.25 1.88
N ASN A 117 -10.02 4.45 1.71
CA ASN A 117 -9.34 4.27 0.45
C ASN A 117 -7.83 4.17 0.68
N SER A 118 -7.11 3.68 -0.32
CA SER A 118 -5.65 3.63 -0.31
C SER A 118 -5.04 4.06 -1.63
N TYR A 119 -3.77 4.46 -1.59
CA TYR A 119 -3.01 4.81 -2.79
C TYR A 119 -1.57 4.31 -2.69
N TRP A 120 -1.01 4.02 -3.86
CA TRP A 120 0.37 3.56 -4.01
C TRP A 120 1.36 4.71 -3.81
N VAL A 121 2.46 4.43 -3.11
CA VAL A 121 3.51 5.42 -2.85
C VAL A 121 4.87 4.97 -3.37
N ASN A 122 5.28 3.72 -3.10
CA ASN A 122 6.60 3.21 -3.43
C ASN A 122 6.59 1.71 -3.69
N GLU A 123 7.57 1.23 -4.46
CA GLU A 123 7.60 -0.14 -5.00
C GLU A 123 8.64 -1.10 -4.41
N CYS A 124 9.70 -0.63 -3.74
CA CYS A 124 10.77 -1.53 -3.25
C CYS A 124 10.21 -2.68 -2.39
N HIS A 125 9.26 -2.34 -1.51
CA HIS A 125 8.19 -3.22 -1.07
C HIS A 125 6.89 -2.56 -1.51
N ALA A 126 5.82 -3.31 -1.81
CA ALA A 126 4.56 -2.70 -2.21
C ALA A 126 4.03 -1.86 -1.04
N THR A 127 4.34 -0.55 -1.08
CA THR A 127 4.14 0.38 0.03
C THR A 127 2.97 1.28 -0.33
N LEU A 128 1.93 1.18 0.48
CA LEU A 128 0.65 1.83 0.26
C LEU A 128 0.36 2.74 1.44
N HIS A 129 -0.32 3.85 1.15
CA HIS A 129 -0.93 4.69 2.17
C HIS A 129 -2.42 4.41 2.21
N CYS A 130 -2.94 4.06 3.38
CA CYS A 130 -4.36 3.85 3.63
C CYS A 130 -4.90 5.05 4.41
N ALA A 131 -5.92 5.69 3.88
CA ALA A 131 -6.68 6.71 4.59
C ALA A 131 -7.79 6.03 5.41
N CYS A 132 -7.86 6.38 6.68
CA CYS A 132 -8.86 5.88 7.61
C CYS A 132 -9.58 7.05 8.27
N GLN A 133 -10.87 6.87 8.52
CA GLN A 133 -11.73 7.84 9.17
C GLN A 133 -12.20 7.24 10.50
N LYS A 134 -12.14 8.02 11.57
CA LYS A 134 -12.83 7.67 12.82
C LYS A 134 -14.34 7.67 12.55
N PRO A 135 -15.05 6.56 12.77
CA PRO A 135 -16.50 6.61 12.84
C PRO A 135 -16.90 7.59 13.96
N LEU A 136 -18.00 8.32 13.72
CA LEU A 136 -18.61 9.19 14.74
C LEU A 136 -19.04 8.35 15.94
#